data_AF-A0A7S0PMH4-F1
#
_entry.id   AF-A0A7S0PMH4-F1
#
_cell.length_a   1.000
_cell.length_b   1.000
_cell.length_c   1.000
_cell.angle_alpha   90.00
_cell.angle_beta   90.00
_cell.angle_gamma   90.00
#
_symmetry.space_group_name_H-M   'P 1'
#
loop_
_entity.id
_entity.type
_entity.pdbx_description
1 polymer ?
#
loop_
_entity_poly.entity_id
_entity_poly.type
_entity_poly.pdbx_seq_one_letter_code
_entity_poly.pdbx_strand_id
1 'polypeptide(L)'
;MMTTTMRVRCAAVAPARVNARAQRATRATRSVVKTRAAADDLKDKLSEVTATLSEKWEESDEKPAIVTLGVYGLIGLVAANGTLRAVDSLPLVPDVLELVGILFSGFFVYQNLLYKPDRAALKETVTKTLNKIL
;
A
#
# COMPACT_ATOMS: atom_id res chain seq x y z
N MET A 1 -72.06 37.67 19.80
CA MET A 1 -70.76 37.25 19.24
C MET A 1 -69.80 37.04 20.40
N MET A 2 -69.65 35.79 20.86
CA MET A 2 -68.73 35.40 21.93
C MET A 2 -67.92 34.23 21.38
N THR A 3 -66.63 34.44 21.18
CA THR A 3 -65.70 33.49 20.57
C THR A 3 -65.06 32.62 21.66
N THR A 4 -65.39 31.33 21.63
CA THR A 4 -64.85 30.29 22.51
C THR A 4 -63.48 29.85 22.01
N THR A 5 -62.42 30.14 22.76
CA THR A 5 -61.06 29.63 22.49
C THR A 5 -60.86 28.25 23.14
N MET A 6 -60.76 27.23 22.31
CA MET A 6 -60.60 25.82 22.70
C MET A 6 -59.12 25.48 22.93
N ARG A 7 -58.79 24.93 24.11
CA ARG A 7 -57.43 24.50 24.51
C ARG A 7 -56.99 23.27 23.71
N VAL A 8 -55.80 23.35 23.10
CA VAL A 8 -55.13 22.22 22.46
C VAL A 8 -54.42 21.38 23.53
N ARG A 9 -54.75 20.08 23.59
CA ARG A 9 -54.09 19.09 24.47
C ARG A 9 -52.76 18.64 23.86
N CYS A 10 -51.72 18.69 24.68
CA CYS A 10 -50.40 18.12 24.42
C CYS A 10 -50.49 16.58 24.36
N ALA A 11 -49.98 15.96 23.31
CA ALA A 11 -49.68 14.53 23.27
C ALA A 11 -48.16 14.35 23.25
N ALA A 12 -47.59 13.93 24.38
CA ALA A 12 -46.18 13.61 24.48
C ALA A 12 -45.93 12.25 23.79
N VAL A 13 -45.17 12.28 22.70
CA VAL A 13 -44.63 11.06 22.06
C VAL A 13 -43.43 10.60 22.89
N ALA A 14 -43.59 9.50 23.62
CA ALA A 14 -42.47 8.79 24.24
C ALA A 14 -41.68 8.04 23.15
N PRO A 15 -40.35 8.18 23.04
CA PRO A 15 -39.58 7.29 22.19
C PRO A 15 -39.48 5.92 22.85
N ALA A 16 -39.93 4.89 22.14
CA ALA A 16 -39.63 3.50 22.46
C ALA A 16 -38.11 3.32 22.49
N ARG A 17 -37.53 3.18 23.68
CA ARG A 17 -36.13 2.78 23.86
C ARG A 17 -36.01 1.30 23.50
N VAL A 18 -35.89 1.01 22.20
CA VAL A 18 -35.48 -0.31 21.73
C VAL A 18 -34.00 -0.50 22.11
N ASN A 19 -33.72 -1.63 22.77
CA ASN A 19 -32.46 -1.97 23.42
C ASN A 19 -31.25 -1.97 22.47
N ALA A 20 -30.62 -0.81 22.24
CA ALA A 20 -29.33 -0.69 21.55
C ALA A 20 -28.17 -1.38 22.30
N ARG A 21 -28.37 -1.76 23.58
CA ARG A 21 -27.36 -2.43 24.40
C ARG A 21 -27.18 -3.91 24.08
N ALA A 22 -28.24 -4.58 23.60
CA ALA A 22 -28.19 -6.02 23.28
C ALA A 22 -27.48 -6.32 21.95
N GLN A 23 -27.55 -5.41 20.97
CA GLN A 23 -26.89 -5.57 19.67
C GLN A 23 -25.39 -5.29 19.70
N ARG A 24 -24.89 -4.55 20.71
CA ARG A 24 -23.46 -4.21 20.83
C ARG A 24 -22.64 -5.36 21.42
N ALA A 25 -23.25 -6.20 22.26
CA ALA A 25 -22.60 -7.34 22.91
C ALA A 25 -22.33 -8.51 21.94
N THR A 26 -23.21 -8.74 20.95
CA THR A 26 -23.08 -9.84 19.97
C THR A 26 -22.14 -9.52 18.80
N ARG A 27 -21.91 -8.24 18.50
CA ARG A 27 -20.94 -7.81 17.47
C ARG A 27 -19.49 -7.85 17.99
N ALA A 28 -19.28 -7.52 19.25
CA ALA A 28 -17.96 -7.54 19.89
C ALA A 28 -17.42 -8.97 20.10
N THR A 29 -18.28 -9.95 20.38
CA THR A 29 -17.88 -11.35 20.53
C THR A 29 -17.51 -12.01 19.20
N ARG A 30 -18.22 -11.68 18.11
CA ARG A 30 -17.90 -12.21 16.76
C ARG A 30 -16.58 -11.68 16.18
N SER A 31 -16.21 -10.43 16.46
CA SER A 31 -14.92 -9.87 16.00
C SER A 31 -13.73 -10.46 16.76
N VAL A 32 -13.88 -10.71 18.08
CA VAL A 32 -12.81 -11.31 18.92
C VAL A 32 -12.56 -12.78 18.57
N VAL A 33 -13.61 -13.53 18.20
CA VAL A 33 -13.46 -14.92 17.74
C VAL A 33 -12.80 -15.01 16.37
N LYS A 34 -13.11 -14.08 15.44
CA LYS A 34 -12.48 -14.06 14.11
C LYS A 34 -11.01 -13.65 14.16
N THR A 35 -10.62 -12.76 15.07
CA THR A 35 -9.21 -12.42 15.30
C THR A 35 -8.45 -13.53 16.01
N ARG A 36 -9.11 -14.35 16.86
CA ARG A 36 -8.48 -15.52 17.49
C ARG A 36 -8.26 -16.64 16.49
N ALA A 37 -9.28 -17.00 15.69
CA ALA A 37 -9.13 -17.99 14.63
C ALA A 37 -8.04 -17.58 13.62
N ALA A 38 -8.04 -16.34 13.15
CA ALA A 38 -6.98 -15.84 12.27
C ALA A 38 -5.61 -15.77 12.96
N ALA A 39 -5.54 -15.56 14.27
CA ALA A 39 -4.29 -15.60 15.03
C ALA A 39 -3.79 -17.03 15.24
N ASP A 40 -4.69 -18.00 15.44
CA ASP A 40 -4.36 -19.42 15.54
C ASP A 40 -3.87 -19.95 14.18
N ASP A 41 -4.57 -19.63 13.08
CA ASP A 41 -4.13 -19.94 11.71
C ASP A 41 -2.76 -19.30 11.38
N LEU A 42 -2.52 -18.08 11.86
CA LEU A 42 -1.24 -17.38 11.66
C LEU A 42 -0.14 -18.00 12.53
N LYS A 43 -0.47 -18.44 13.74
CA LYS A 43 0.45 -19.09 14.68
C LYS A 43 0.84 -20.48 14.18
N ASP A 44 -0.10 -21.21 13.59
CA ASP A 44 0.17 -22.50 12.95
C ASP A 44 1.10 -22.31 11.75
N LYS A 45 0.79 -21.36 10.85
CA LYS A 45 1.68 -21.01 9.72
C LYS A 45 3.04 -20.48 10.16
N LEU A 46 3.09 -19.66 11.21
CA LEU A 46 4.35 -19.18 11.78
C LEU A 46 5.17 -20.31 12.37
N SER A 47 4.52 -21.29 13.01
CA SER A 47 5.21 -22.47 13.56
C SER A 47 5.75 -23.38 12.47
N GLU A 48 5.00 -23.59 11.38
CA GLU A 48 5.45 -24.34 10.20
C GLU A 48 6.63 -23.63 9.50
N VAL A 49 6.52 -22.31 9.31
CA VAL A 49 7.60 -21.51 8.73
C VAL A 49 8.82 -21.52 9.65
N THR A 50 8.65 -21.39 10.97
CA THR A 50 9.78 -21.45 11.91
C THR A 50 10.42 -22.85 11.94
N ALA A 51 9.63 -23.91 11.85
CA ALA A 51 10.13 -25.29 11.81
C ALA A 51 10.96 -25.54 10.54
N THR A 52 10.43 -25.15 9.37
CA THR A 52 11.15 -25.29 8.09
C THR A 52 12.38 -24.39 7.99
N LEU A 53 12.35 -23.18 8.56
CA LEU A 53 13.54 -22.35 8.69
C LEU A 53 14.55 -22.97 9.64
N SER A 54 14.12 -23.55 10.77
CA SER A 54 15.02 -24.19 11.72
C SER A 54 15.69 -25.42 11.11
N GLU A 55 14.95 -26.22 10.35
CA GLU A 55 15.51 -27.37 9.62
C GLU A 55 16.55 -26.92 8.59
N LYS A 56 16.22 -25.90 7.78
CA LYS A 56 17.17 -25.33 6.81
C LYS A 56 18.35 -24.62 7.46
N TRP A 57 18.17 -24.07 8.66
CA TRP A 57 19.23 -23.43 9.43
C TRP A 57 20.19 -24.45 10.03
N GLU A 58 19.67 -25.60 10.48
CA GLU A 58 20.49 -26.70 10.98
C GLU A 58 21.21 -27.46 9.86
N GLU A 59 20.58 -27.63 8.69
CA GLU A 59 21.20 -28.21 7.48
C GLU A 59 22.33 -27.32 6.91
N SER A 60 22.24 -25.99 7.09
CA SER A 60 23.26 -25.08 6.56
C SER A 60 24.56 -25.12 7.36
N ASP A 61 25.61 -25.70 6.77
CA ASP A 61 26.97 -25.81 7.36
C ASP A 61 27.59 -24.45 7.71
N GLU A 62 27.21 -23.37 7.00
CA GLU A 62 27.84 -22.05 7.11
C GLU A 62 26.93 -21.00 7.78
N LYS A 63 26.33 -21.36 8.92
CA LYS A 63 25.52 -20.46 9.77
C LYS A 63 26.15 -19.05 9.98
N PRO A 64 27.45 -18.90 10.33
CA PRO A 64 28.03 -17.57 10.51
C PRO A 64 28.07 -16.74 9.21
N ALA A 65 28.23 -17.37 8.04
CA ALA A 65 28.19 -16.68 6.75
C ALA A 65 26.78 -16.15 6.44
N ILE A 66 25.75 -16.94 6.72
CA ILE A 66 24.36 -16.54 6.51
C ILE A 66 23.97 -15.41 7.49
N VAL A 67 24.35 -15.52 8.78
CA VAL A 67 24.11 -14.46 9.76
C VAL A 67 24.81 -13.17 9.34
N THR A 68 26.08 -13.23 8.98
CA THR A 68 26.85 -12.03 8.59
C THR A 68 26.27 -11.41 7.33
N LEU A 69 25.89 -12.20 6.33
CA LEU A 69 25.21 -11.72 5.12
C LEU A 69 23.86 -11.05 5.45
N GLY A 70 23.09 -11.62 6.39
CA GLY A 70 21.87 -11.01 6.90
C GLY A 70 22.12 -9.65 7.59
N VAL A 71 23.18 -9.56 8.41
CA VAL A 71 23.60 -8.31 9.07
C VAL A 71 24.05 -7.28 8.05
N TYR A 72 24.87 -7.66 7.06
CA TYR A 72 25.27 -6.77 5.97
C TYR A 72 24.07 -6.32 5.15
N GLY A 73 23.11 -7.20 4.88
CA GLY A 73 21.85 -6.85 4.22
C GLY A 73 21.04 -5.82 5.01
N LEU A 74 20.95 -5.98 6.33
CA LEU A 74 20.24 -5.03 7.19
C LEU A 74 20.96 -3.68 7.27
N ILE A 75 22.28 -3.67 7.45
CA ILE A 75 23.10 -2.46 7.43
C ILE A 75 22.97 -1.76 6.08
N GLY A 76 23.04 -2.52 4.98
CA GLY A 76 22.84 -2.01 3.63
C GLY A 76 21.46 -1.36 3.45
N LEU A 77 20.40 -1.96 4.01
CA LEU A 77 19.06 -1.40 3.99
C LEU A 77 18.95 -0.10 4.81
N VAL A 78 19.53 -0.05 6.01
CA VAL A 78 19.58 1.16 6.85
C VAL A 78 20.38 2.26 6.16
N ALA A 79 21.53 1.91 5.57
CA ALA A 79 22.37 2.83 4.83
C ALA A 79 21.65 3.35 3.58
N ALA A 80 20.99 2.49 2.80
CA ALA A 80 20.21 2.89 1.64
C ALA A 80 19.09 3.87 2.02
N ASN A 81 18.35 3.58 3.10
CA ASN A 81 17.32 4.49 3.61
C ASN A 81 17.92 5.83 4.07
N GLY A 82 19.07 5.81 4.73
CA GLY A 82 19.81 7.03 5.12
C GLY A 82 20.26 7.84 3.90
N THR A 83 20.80 7.19 2.88
CA THR A 83 21.24 7.82 1.62
C THR A 83 20.06 8.42 0.87
N LEU A 84 18.94 7.71 0.74
CA LEU A 84 17.74 8.24 0.09
C LEU A 84 17.21 9.48 0.82
N ARG A 85 17.17 9.46 2.16
CA ARG A 85 16.77 10.63 2.96
C ARG A 85 17.74 11.79 2.81
N ALA A 86 19.04 11.52 2.70
CA ALA A 86 20.04 12.55 2.45
C ALA A 86 19.88 13.17 1.05
N VAL A 87 19.70 12.35 0.02
CA VAL A 87 19.49 12.80 -1.36
C VAL A 87 18.19 13.60 -1.50
N ASP A 88 17.10 13.13 -0.91
CA ASP A 88 15.79 13.81 -0.93
C ASP A 88 15.78 15.08 -0.07
N SER A 89 16.71 15.19 0.89
CA SER A 89 16.90 16.40 1.70
C SER A 89 17.86 17.42 1.07
N LEU A 90 18.51 17.10 -0.06
CA LEU A 90 19.29 18.10 -0.80
C LEU A 90 18.32 18.97 -1.61
N PRO A 91 18.21 20.28 -1.33
CA PRO A 91 17.20 21.14 -1.96
C PRO A 91 17.40 21.38 -3.46
N LEU A 92 18.39 20.75 -4.10
CA LEU A 92 18.72 20.96 -5.53
C LEU A 92 18.56 19.70 -6.39
N VAL A 93 18.71 18.50 -5.82
CA VAL A 93 18.62 17.25 -6.60
C VAL A 93 17.21 17.00 -7.16
N PRO A 94 16.10 17.17 -6.40
CA PRO A 94 14.76 16.94 -6.94
C PRO A 94 14.45 17.89 -8.10
N ASP A 95 14.76 19.19 -7.94
CA ASP A 95 14.54 20.21 -8.98
C ASP A 95 15.36 19.94 -10.25
N VAL A 96 16.61 19.50 -10.12
CA VAL A 96 17.46 19.17 -11.27
C VAL A 96 16.95 17.91 -11.98
N LEU A 97 16.53 16.89 -11.25
CA LEU A 97 15.95 15.68 -11.86
C LEU A 97 14.61 15.97 -12.55
N GLU A 98 13.80 16.88 -12.01
CA GLU A 98 12.58 17.36 -12.67
C GLU A 98 12.92 18.10 -13.97
N LEU A 99 13.89 19.03 -13.94
CA LEU A 99 14.34 19.75 -15.12
C LEU A 99 14.89 18.79 -16.17
N VAL A 100 15.69 17.79 -15.78
CA VAL A 100 16.20 16.76 -16.68
C VAL A 100 15.05 15.94 -17.29
N GLY A 101 14.04 15.58 -16.50
CA GLY A 101 12.85 14.87 -16.99
C GLY A 101 12.08 15.68 -18.03
N ILE A 102 11.88 16.98 -17.77
CA ILE A 102 11.22 17.90 -18.69
C ILE A 102 12.07 18.10 -19.95
N LEU A 103 13.38 18.32 -19.82
CA LEU A 103 14.29 18.45 -20.96
C LEU A 103 14.27 17.21 -21.83
N PHE A 104 14.36 16.03 -21.22
CA PHE A 104 14.36 14.77 -21.93
C PHE A 104 13.02 14.52 -22.62
N SER A 105 11.90 14.82 -21.95
CA SER A 105 10.56 14.71 -22.54
C SER A 105 10.39 15.68 -23.73
N GLY A 106 10.80 16.94 -23.57
CA GLY A 106 10.80 17.94 -24.64
C GLY A 106 11.68 17.53 -25.82
N PHE A 107 12.90 17.05 -25.55
CA PHE A 107 13.82 16.53 -26.57
C PHE A 107 13.24 15.30 -27.29
N PHE A 108 12.64 14.37 -26.55
CA PHE A 108 12.01 13.18 -27.12
C PHE A 108 10.87 13.55 -28.07
N VAL A 109 9.99 14.47 -27.67
CA VAL A 109 8.89 14.96 -28.50
C VAL A 109 9.44 15.69 -29.74
N TYR A 110 10.46 16.53 -29.57
CA TYR A 110 11.08 17.24 -30.69
C TYR A 110 11.66 16.26 -31.71
N GLN A 111 12.48 15.32 -31.26
CA GLN A 111 13.18 14.39 -32.12
C GLN A 111 12.20 13.38 -32.73
N ASN A 112 11.40 12.67 -31.92
CA ASN A 112 10.63 11.52 -32.38
C ASN A 112 9.24 11.88 -32.93
N LEU A 113 8.65 13.01 -32.52
CA LEU A 113 7.28 13.40 -32.93
C LEU A 113 7.24 14.59 -33.90
N LEU A 114 8.18 15.52 -33.83
CA LEU A 114 8.19 16.69 -34.75
C LEU A 114 9.09 16.46 -35.97
N TYR A 115 10.25 15.81 -35.78
CA TYR A 115 11.15 15.51 -36.88
C TYR A 115 10.59 14.42 -37.81
N LYS A 116 10.60 14.68 -39.12
CA LYS A 116 9.97 13.80 -40.12
C LYS A 116 10.59 12.40 -40.23
N PRO A 117 11.92 12.22 -40.31
CA PRO A 117 12.49 10.88 -40.48
C PRO A 117 12.30 10.03 -39.22
N ASP A 118 12.46 10.61 -38.03
CA ASP A 118 12.36 9.86 -36.77
C ASP A 118 10.93 9.44 -36.44
N ARG A 119 9.92 10.20 -36.88
CA ARG A 119 8.51 9.76 -36.81
C ARG A 119 8.27 8.44 -37.53
N ALA A 120 8.91 8.23 -38.68
CA ALA A 120 8.75 7.01 -39.44
C ALA A 120 9.44 5.82 -38.75
N ALA A 121 10.67 6.04 -38.25
CA ALA A 121 11.42 5.05 -37.49
C ALA A 121 10.69 4.64 -36.19
N LEU A 122 10.09 5.59 -35.48
CA LEU A 122 9.32 5.32 -34.27
C LEU A 122 8.08 4.48 -34.59
N LYS A 123 7.32 4.84 -35.62
CA LYS A 123 6.14 4.09 -36.06
C LYS A 123 6.50 2.67 -36.49
N GLU A 124 7.57 2.51 -37.27
CA GLU A 124 8.05 1.19 -37.69
C GLU A 124 8.40 0.33 -36.47
N THR A 125 9.16 0.90 -35.52
CA THR A 125 9.59 0.21 -34.30
C THR A 125 8.40 -0.25 -33.45
N VAL A 126 7.40 0.62 -33.26
CA VAL A 126 6.16 0.29 -32.53
C VAL A 126 5.39 -0.82 -33.25
N THR A 127 5.19 -0.71 -34.57
CA THR A 127 4.44 -1.70 -35.36
C THR A 127 5.15 -3.06 -35.36
N LYS A 128 6.47 -3.07 -35.50
CA LYS A 128 7.31 -4.27 -35.41
C LYS A 128 7.24 -4.95 -34.05
N THR A 129 7.17 -4.17 -32.97
CA THR A 129 7.04 -4.69 -31.62
C THR A 129 5.67 -5.28 -31.38
N LEU A 130 4.61 -4.62 -31.86
CA LEU A 130 3.24 -5.12 -31.77
C LEU A 130 3.07 -6.43 -32.54
N ASN A 131 3.55 -6.51 -33.79
CA ASN A 131 3.49 -7.73 -34.62
C ASN A 131 4.35 -8.90 -34.10
N LYS A 132 5.24 -8.63 -33.13
CA LYS A 132 6.05 -9.68 -32.49
C LYS A 132 5.35 -10.27 -31.26
N ILE A 133 4.48 -9.49 -30.61
CA ILE A 133 3.80 -9.86 -29.37
C ILE A 133 2.39 -10.41 -29.65
N LEU A 134 1.65 -9.77 -30.57
CA LEU A 134 0.40 -10.26 -31.14
C LEU A 134 0.69 -11.24 -32.29
#